data_AF-A0A0K2U0U5-F1
#
_entry.id   AF-A0A0K2U0U5-F1
#
_cell.length_a   1.000
_cell.length_b   1.000
_cell.length_c   1.000
_cell.angle_alpha   90.00
_cell.angle_beta   90.00
_cell.angle_gamma   90.00
#
_symmetry.space_group_name_H-M   'P 1'
#
loop_
_entity.id
_entity.type
_entity.pdbx_description
1 polymer ?
#
loop_
_entity_poly.entity_id
_entity_poly.type
_entity_poly.pdbx_seq_one_letter_code
_entity_poly.pdbx_strand_id
1 'polypeptide(L)'
;MIYSPSKEAVFCFCCKQGIYNCKLFSNENSKFCSVDGFKSWWKLNPKIREHESCLAHENVFTHWKELGIRLFKDKTIDIKHQILVKNAAEK
;
A
#
# COMPACT_ATOMS: atom_id res chain seq x y z
N MET A 1 -5.75 -7.47 -0.04
CA MET A 1 -5.35 -7.95 1.30
C MET A 1 -4.17 -8.92 1.20
N ILE A 2 -3.33 -9.01 2.23
CA ILE A 2 -2.21 -9.97 2.31
C ILE A 2 -2.22 -10.62 3.68
N TYR A 3 -2.09 -11.95 3.72
CA TYR A 3 -1.91 -12.71 4.96
C TYR A 3 -0.41 -12.91 5.24
N SER A 4 0.02 -12.68 6.48
CA SER A 4 1.36 -12.99 6.94
C SER A 4 1.30 -14.22 7.85
N PRO A 5 1.87 -15.38 7.45
CA PRO A 5 1.94 -16.56 8.30
C PRO A 5 2.71 -16.30 9.60
N SER A 6 3.79 -15.52 9.55
CA SER A 6 4.61 -15.20 10.72
C SER A 6 3.91 -14.33 11.77
N LYS A 7 2.88 -13.58 11.38
CA LYS A 7 2.08 -12.73 12.28
C LYS A 7 0.67 -13.26 12.49
N GLU A 8 0.31 -14.33 11.78
CA GLU A 8 -1.04 -14.90 11.71
C GLU A 8 -2.12 -13.82 11.49
N ALA A 9 -1.81 -12.83 10.65
CA ALA A 9 -2.61 -11.63 10.52
C ALA A 9 -2.75 -11.18 9.06
N VAL A 10 -3.88 -10.50 8.77
CA VAL A 10 -4.20 -9.92 7.47
C VAL A 10 -3.94 -8.42 7.46
N PHE A 11 -3.36 -7.93 6.38
CA PHE A 11 -3.00 -6.52 6.19
C PHE A 11 -3.57 -6.01 4.85
N CYS A 12 -3.88 -4.70 4.73
CA CYS A 12 -3.91 -4.12 3.37
C CYS A 12 -2.49 -3.78 2.97
N PHE A 13 -2.05 -4.31 1.84
CA PHE A 13 -0.79 -3.92 1.23
C PHE A 13 -0.73 -2.42 0.93
N CYS A 14 -1.82 -1.92 0.36
CA CYS A 14 -2.00 -0.53 -0.02
C CYS A 14 -1.85 0.43 1.17
N CYS A 15 -2.47 0.10 2.30
CA CYS A 15 -2.53 0.94 3.50
C CYS A 15 -1.45 0.62 4.53
N LYS A 16 -0.52 -0.30 4.21
CA LYS A 16 0.55 -0.66 5.14
C LYS A 16 1.45 0.55 5.34
N GLN A 17 1.66 0.92 6.60
CA GLN A 17 2.55 2.02 6.99
C GLN A 17 3.93 1.83 6.34
N GLY A 18 4.36 2.82 5.57
CA GLY A 18 5.68 2.86 4.94
C GLY A 18 5.69 3.47 3.53
N ILE A 19 4.64 3.22 2.72
CA ILE A 19 4.60 3.72 1.33
C ILE A 19 3.61 4.89 1.17
N TYR A 20 2.45 4.82 1.83
CA TYR A 20 1.44 5.88 1.84
C TYR A 20 0.87 6.00 3.25
N ASN A 21 0.83 7.20 3.80
CA ASN A 21 0.32 7.43 5.15
C ASN A 21 -1.22 7.40 5.14
N CYS A 22 -1.83 6.21 5.18
CA CYS A 22 -3.27 6.10 5.45
C CYS A 22 -3.67 6.77 6.78
N LYS A 23 -2.74 6.88 7.74
CA LYS A 23 -2.94 7.61 9.00
C LYS A 23 -3.31 9.08 8.82
N LEU A 24 -2.94 9.71 7.70
CA LEU A 24 -3.31 11.11 7.45
C LEU A 24 -4.79 11.29 7.12
N PHE A 25 -5.49 10.20 6.74
CA PHE A 25 -6.85 10.28 6.19
C PHE A 25 -7.84 9.30 6.81
N SER A 26 -7.40 8.28 7.55
CA SER A 26 -8.29 7.31 8.20
C SER A 26 -8.42 7.59 9.69
N ASN A 27 -9.67 7.65 10.13
CA ASN A 27 -10.08 7.37 11.49
C ASN A 27 -9.32 6.14 12.02
N GLU A 28 -8.82 6.25 13.24
CA GLU A 28 -7.57 5.65 13.77
C GLU A 28 -7.64 4.12 13.99
N ASN A 29 -8.66 3.46 13.45
CA ASN A 29 -9.19 2.20 13.97
C ASN A 29 -9.17 1.01 13.00
N SER A 30 -8.68 1.15 11.77
CA SER A 30 -8.53 -0.03 10.89
C SER A 30 -7.32 -0.86 11.30
N LYS A 31 -7.57 -2.00 11.94
CA LYS A 31 -6.54 -2.99 12.31
C LYS A 31 -5.74 -3.53 11.12
N PHE A 32 -6.25 -3.39 9.88
CA PHE A 32 -5.53 -3.76 8.66
C PHE A 32 -4.35 -2.84 8.34
N CYS A 33 -4.34 -1.62 8.90
CA CYS A 33 -3.28 -0.62 8.76
C CYS A 33 -2.30 -0.63 9.96
N SER A 34 -2.57 -1.46 10.97
CA SER A 34 -1.76 -1.61 12.17
C SER A 34 -0.49 -2.42 11.88
N VAL A 35 0.55 -2.20 12.70
CA VAL A 35 1.77 -3.02 12.74
C VAL A 35 1.45 -4.48 13.06
N ASP A 36 0.43 -4.72 13.89
CA ASP A 36 0.01 -6.06 14.32
C ASP A 36 -0.92 -6.77 13.31
N GLY A 37 -1.51 -6.01 12.39
CA GLY A 37 -2.48 -6.53 11.43
C GLY A 37 -3.78 -7.03 12.04
N PHE A 38 -4.66 -7.57 11.20
CA PHE A 38 -5.93 -8.13 11.59
C PHE A 38 -5.80 -9.64 11.85
N LYS A 39 -5.72 -10.03 13.12
CA LYS A 39 -5.52 -11.43 13.55
C LYS A 39 -6.76 -12.33 13.39
N SER A 40 -7.96 -11.76 13.51
CA SER A 40 -9.21 -12.54 13.45
C SER A 40 -9.65 -12.81 12.02
N TRP A 41 -8.81 -13.49 11.23
CA TRP A 41 -9.07 -13.73 9.81
C TRP A 41 -10.40 -14.47 9.53
N TRP A 42 -10.94 -15.21 10.50
CA TRP A 42 -12.26 -15.84 10.41
C TRP A 42 -13.44 -14.84 10.51
N LYS A 43 -13.21 -13.59 10.93
CA LYS A 43 -14.20 -12.49 11.01
C LYS A 43 -13.92 -11.37 10.01
N LEU A 44 -13.37 -11.71 8.84
CA LEU A 44 -13.03 -10.74 7.80
C LEU A 44 -14.26 -10.07 7.18
N ASN A 45 -15.38 -10.78 7.05
CA ASN A 45 -16.64 -10.18 6.62
C ASN A 45 -17.42 -9.72 7.87
N PRO A 46 -17.87 -8.45 7.99
CA PRO A 46 -17.86 -7.35 7.02
C PRO A 46 -16.66 -6.40 7.09
N LYS A 47 -15.67 -6.67 7.95
CA LYS A 47 -14.53 -5.79 8.22
C LYS A 47 -13.68 -5.42 7.02
N ILE A 48 -13.52 -6.31 6.05
CA ILE A 48 -12.86 -6.00 4.76
C ILE A 48 -13.65 -4.93 4.03
N ARG A 49 -14.97 -5.15 3.86
CA ARG A 49 -15.83 -4.23 3.12
C ARG A 49 -15.85 -2.85 3.76
N GLU A 50 -15.96 -2.79 5.08
CA GLU A 50 -15.88 -1.53 5.86
C GLU A 50 -14.53 -0.80 5.64
N HIS A 51 -13.43 -1.55 5.53
CA HIS A 51 -12.11 -0.97 5.29
C HIS A 51 -11.95 -0.47 3.85
N GLU A 52 -12.34 -1.28 2.86
CA GLU A 52 -12.21 -0.97 1.44
C GLU A 52 -13.14 0.17 1.00
N SER A 53 -14.31 0.33 1.65
CA SER A 53 -15.23 1.45 1.40
C SER A 53 -14.82 2.76 2.08
N CYS A 54 -13.71 2.77 2.83
CA CYS A 54 -13.26 3.97 3.52
C CYS A 54 -12.52 4.90 2.54
N LEU A 55 -12.83 6.20 2.59
CA LEU A 55 -12.17 7.23 1.77
C LEU A 55 -10.64 7.22 1.90
N ALA A 56 -10.12 6.88 3.09
CA ALA A 56 -8.69 6.78 3.31
C ALA A 56 -8.03 5.64 2.53
N HIS A 57 -8.74 4.51 2.39
CA HIS A 57 -8.30 3.40 1.56
C HIS A 57 -8.37 3.80 0.08
N GLU A 58 -9.48 4.38 -0.36
CA GLU A 58 -9.68 4.83 -1.74
C GLU A 58 -8.62 5.82 -2.21
N ASN A 59 -8.29 6.81 -1.38
CA ASN A 59 -7.27 7.80 -1.70
C ASN A 59 -5.88 7.17 -1.84
N VAL A 60 -5.50 6.30 -0.90
CA VAL A 60 -4.21 5.59 -0.98
C VAL A 60 -4.17 4.61 -2.15
N PHE A 61 -5.27 3.92 -2.43
CA PHE A 61 -5.39 3.05 -3.59
C PHE A 61 -5.24 3.83 -4.90
N THR A 62 -5.80 5.03 -4.99
CA THR A 62 -5.65 5.93 -6.15
C THR A 62 -4.20 6.35 -6.35
N HIS A 63 -3.49 6.77 -5.30
CA HIS A 63 -2.06 7.08 -5.37
C HIS A 63 -1.22 5.85 -5.76
N TRP A 64 -1.59 4.66 -5.26
CA TRP A 64 -0.91 3.42 -5.61
C TRP A 64 -1.09 3.07 -7.10
N LYS A 65 -2.31 3.26 -7.64
CA LYS A 65 -2.61 3.10 -9.07
C LYS A 65 -1.82 4.11 -9.91
N GLU A 66 -1.78 5.37 -9.49
CA GLU A 66 -1.02 6.40 -10.18
C GLU A 66 0.48 6.05 -10.21
N LEU A 67 1.05 5.59 -9.09
CA LEU A 67 2.43 5.12 -9.06
C LEU A 67 2.66 4.01 -10.10
N GLY A 68 1.77 3.02 -10.19
CA GLY A 68 1.88 1.96 -11.19
C GLY A 68 1.89 2.48 -12.63
N ILE A 69 1.03 3.46 -12.94
CA ILE A 69 1.00 4.12 -14.26
C ILE A 69 2.29 4.89 -14.52
N ARG A 70 2.81 5.63 -13.52
CA ARG A 70 4.06 6.39 -13.64
C ARG A 70 5.28 5.48 -13.84
N LEU A 71 5.33 4.36 -13.13
CA LEU A 71 6.35 3.32 -13.30
C LEU A 71 6.30 2.73 -14.71
N PHE A 72 5.11 2.39 -15.21
CA PHE A 72 4.96 1.86 -16.57
C PHE A 72 5.39 2.87 -17.65
N LYS A 73 5.18 4.17 -17.43
CA LYS A 73 5.52 5.23 -18.38
C LYS A 73 6.97 5.72 -18.28
N ASP A 74 7.81 5.12 -17.44
CA ASP A 74 9.19 5.56 -17.12
C ASP A 74 9.26 7.06 -16.71
N LYS A 75 8.16 7.60 -16.17
CA LYS A 75 8.06 8.98 -15.69
C LYS A 75 8.10 8.98 -14.17
N THR A 76 9.24 8.58 -13.64
CA THR A 76 9.44 8.48 -12.19
C THR A 76 10.14 9.71 -11.63
N ILE A 77 9.98 9.94 -10.32
CA ILE A 77 10.67 11.00 -9.58
C ILE A 77 12.20 10.87 -9.74
N ASP A 78 12.68 9.66 -9.99
CA ASP A 78 14.09 9.33 -10.09
C ASP A 78 14.56 9.08 -11.53
N ILE A 79 13.95 9.77 -12.50
CA ILE A 79 14.39 9.68 -13.90
C ILE A 79 15.88 10.04 -14.05
N LYS A 80 16.40 10.92 -13.19
CA LYS A 80 17.80 11.32 -13.17
C LYS A 80 18.72 10.17 -12.75
N HIS A 81 18.45 9.44 -11.65
CA HIS A 81 19.32 8.31 -11.30
C HIS A 81 19.07 7.10 -12.21
N GLN A 82 17.86 6.91 -12.75
CA GLN A 82 17.62 5.87 -13.75
C GLN A 82 18.51 6.06 -15.00
N ILE A 83 18.66 7.29 -15.48
CA ILE A 83 19.58 7.61 -16.58
C ILE A 83 21.04 7.30 -16.19
N LEU A 84 21.47 7.64 -14.97
CA LEU A 84 22.83 7.34 -14.50
C LEU A 84 23.11 5.84 -14.46
N VAL A 85 22.15 5.04 -13.96
CA VAL A 85 22.29 3.58 -13.89
C VAL A 85 22.31 2.96 -15.29
N LYS A 86 21.44 3.39 -16.21
CA LYS A 86 21.45 2.91 -17.61
C LYS A 86 22.80 3.21 -18.28
N ASN A 87 23.30 4.43 -18.16
CA ASN A 87 24.58 4.84 -18.74
C ASN A 87 25.79 4.09 -18.15
N ALA A 88 25.71 3.64 -16.89
CA ALA A 88 26.75 2.84 -16.26
C ALA A 88 26.72 1.37 -16.68
N ALA A 89 25.56 0.85 -17.10
CA ALA A 89 25.40 -0.52 -17.57
C ALA A 89 25.77 -0.71 -19.06
N GLU A 90 25.84 0.38 -19.83
CA GLU A 90 26.20 0.39 -21.26
C GLU A 90 27.71 0.60 -21.52
N LYS A 91 28.51 0.77 -20.46
CA LYS A 91 29.98 0.83 -20.50
C LYS A 91 30.59 -0.49 -20.08
#